data_AF-A0AAD5JDZ1-F1
#
_entry.id   AF-A0AAD5JDZ1-F1
#
_cell.length_a   1.000
_cell.length_b   1.000
_cell.length_c   1.000
_cell.angle_alpha   90.00
_cell.angle_beta   90.00
_cell.angle_gamma   90.00
#
_symmetry.space_group_name_H-M   'P 1'
#
loop_
_entity.id
_entity.type
_entity.pdbx_description
1 polymer ?
#
loop_
_entity_poly.entity_id
_entity_poly.type
_entity_poly.pdbx_seq_one_letter_code
_entity_poly.pdbx_strand_id
1 'polypeptide(L)'
;MPRKDMCDFGGTEDMEDHLDSYLDYMNMHGAFDAVKCRVFPLTLSGDTQTWYGGLKRQTIYSFHELSNEFCSGFTVNRRKWRHMVHLNSIKQLDSKTIKDYMNRFIEAARQV
;
A
#
# COMPACT_ATOMS: atom_id res chain seq x y z
N MET A 1 3.81 -16.49 -16.42
CA MET A 1 3.88 -15.03 -16.15
C MET A 1 2.51 -14.59 -15.70
N PRO A 2 2.39 -13.75 -14.65
CA PRO A 2 1.09 -13.28 -14.14
C PRO A 2 0.25 -12.65 -15.25
N ARG A 3 -1.09 -12.74 -15.14
CA ARG A 3 -1.98 -12.18 -16.15
C ARG A 3 -1.73 -10.68 -16.31
N LYS A 4 -1.87 -10.17 -17.54
CA LYS A 4 -1.55 -8.79 -17.90
C LYS A 4 -2.44 -7.75 -17.21
N ASP A 5 -3.62 -8.15 -16.77
CA ASP A 5 -4.57 -7.37 -15.96
C ASP A 5 -4.23 -7.34 -14.46
N MET A 6 -3.32 -8.21 -13.98
CA MET A 6 -2.83 -8.21 -12.60
C MET A 6 -1.51 -7.47 -12.39
N CYS A 7 -0.80 -7.18 -13.47
CA CYS A 7 0.46 -6.44 -13.40
C CYS A 7 0.14 -4.96 -13.47
N ASP A 8 0.02 -4.29 -12.32
CA ASP A 8 0.15 -2.83 -12.12
C ASP A 8 -0.58 -2.35 -10.85
N PHE A 9 -0.66 -3.15 -9.77
CA PHE A 9 -1.34 -2.76 -8.54
C PHE A 9 -0.66 -1.54 -7.88
N GLY A 10 -1.22 -0.36 -8.15
CA GLY A 10 -0.74 0.93 -7.66
C GLY A 10 -1.28 1.33 -6.29
N GLY A 11 -2.13 0.47 -5.69
CA GLY A 11 -2.66 0.68 -4.34
C GLY A 11 -3.93 1.54 -4.24
N THR A 12 -4.51 1.93 -5.36
CA THR A 12 -5.84 2.57 -5.43
C THR A 12 -6.99 1.55 -5.47
N GLU A 13 -6.68 0.34 -5.91
CA GLU A 13 -7.59 -0.82 -5.99
C GLU A 13 -7.74 -1.49 -4.61
N ASP A 14 -8.80 -2.27 -4.42
CA ASP A 14 -8.97 -3.02 -3.17
C ASP A 14 -7.89 -4.10 -3.05
N MET A 15 -7.26 -4.13 -1.88
CA MET A 15 -6.10 -5.01 -1.64
C MET A 15 -6.52 -6.46 -1.44
N GLU A 16 -7.68 -6.69 -0.82
CA GLU A 16 -8.22 -8.03 -0.60
C GLU A 16 -8.60 -8.61 -1.97
N ASP A 17 -9.25 -7.83 -2.84
CA ASP A 17 -9.57 -8.24 -4.21
C ASP A 17 -8.31 -8.60 -5.04
N HIS A 18 -7.22 -7.82 -4.89
CA HIS A 18 -5.94 -8.11 -5.56
C HIS A 18 -5.30 -9.40 -5.03
N LEU A 19 -5.30 -9.60 -3.72
CA LEU A 19 -4.75 -10.80 -3.07
C LEU A 19 -5.53 -12.05 -3.48
N ASP A 20 -6.86 -11.98 -3.48
CA ASP A 20 -7.72 -13.10 -3.87
C ASP A 20 -7.53 -13.44 -5.34
N SER A 21 -7.55 -12.44 -6.21
CA SER A 21 -7.29 -12.62 -7.64
C SER A 21 -5.91 -13.23 -7.91
N TYR A 22 -4.90 -12.84 -7.12
CA TYR A 22 -3.54 -13.36 -7.23
C TYR A 22 -3.46 -14.81 -6.78
N LEU A 23 -4.08 -15.11 -5.64
CA LEU A 23 -4.13 -16.45 -5.07
C LEU A 23 -4.85 -17.42 -5.99
N ASP A 24 -6.00 -17.04 -6.53
CA ASP A 24 -6.75 -17.86 -7.48
C ASP A 24 -5.92 -18.19 -8.71
N TYR A 25 -5.25 -17.20 -9.29
CA TYR A 25 -4.35 -17.40 -10.42
C TYR A 25 -3.21 -18.37 -10.07
N MET A 26 -2.53 -18.15 -8.96
CA MET A 26 -1.38 -18.98 -8.57
C MET A 26 -1.79 -20.40 -8.17
N ASN A 27 -2.93 -20.57 -7.50
CA ASN A 27 -3.49 -21.86 -7.11
C ASN A 27 -3.96 -22.64 -8.34
N MET A 28 -4.60 -21.99 -9.32
CA MET A 28 -4.97 -22.61 -10.60
C MET A 28 -3.76 -23.19 -11.33
N HIS A 29 -2.59 -22.55 -11.20
CA HIS A 29 -1.33 -23.02 -11.76
C HIS A 29 -0.53 -23.97 -10.84
N GLY A 30 -1.09 -24.39 -9.70
CA GLY A 30 -0.44 -25.30 -8.75
C GLY A 30 0.85 -24.74 -8.14
N ALA A 31 0.97 -23.42 -8.05
CA ALA A 31 2.20 -22.78 -7.59
C ALA A 31 2.44 -23.02 -6.09
N PHE A 32 3.67 -23.38 -5.74
CA PHE A 32 4.12 -23.44 -4.34
C PHE A 32 4.32 -22.04 -3.76
N ASP A 33 4.27 -21.93 -2.43
CA ASP A 33 4.46 -20.67 -1.71
C ASP A 33 5.74 -19.91 -2.10
N ALA A 34 6.85 -20.62 -2.30
CA ALA A 34 8.08 -20.00 -2.77
C ALA A 34 7.92 -19.29 -4.13
N VAL A 35 7.11 -19.85 -5.03
CA VAL A 35 6.80 -19.25 -6.33
C VAL A 35 5.84 -18.08 -6.14
N LYS A 36 4.81 -18.24 -5.29
CA LYS A 36 3.88 -17.16 -4.93
C LYS A 36 4.62 -15.93 -4.38
N CYS A 37 5.56 -16.11 -3.46
CA CYS A 37 6.34 -14.99 -2.90
C CYS A 37 7.27 -14.33 -3.91
N ARG A 38 7.81 -15.08 -4.88
CA ARG A 38 8.72 -14.54 -5.91
C ARG A 38 8.00 -13.78 -7.03
N VAL A 39 6.78 -14.20 -7.35
CA VAL A 39 6.01 -13.61 -8.45
C VAL A 39 5.18 -12.42 -7.98
N PHE A 40 4.75 -12.40 -6.72
CA PHE A 40 3.92 -11.32 -6.16
C PHE A 40 4.50 -9.91 -6.37
N PRO A 41 5.81 -9.65 -6.20
CA PRO A 41 6.36 -8.30 -6.39
C PRO A 41 6.28 -7.79 -7.82
N LEU A 42 6.10 -8.70 -8.79
CA LEU A 42 5.94 -8.37 -10.20
C LEU A 42 4.54 -7.85 -10.52
N THR A 43 3.57 -8.03 -9.62
CA THR A 43 2.21 -7.50 -9.77
C THR A 43 2.05 -6.11 -9.15
N LEU A 44 3.06 -5.63 -8.42
CA LEU A 44 3.07 -4.36 -7.70
C LEU A 44 3.68 -3.24 -8.55
N SER A 45 3.15 -2.01 -8.41
CA SER A 45 3.66 -0.82 -9.08
C SER A 45 3.76 0.38 -8.12
N GLY A 46 4.67 1.32 -8.41
CA GLY A 46 4.80 2.56 -7.65
C GLY A 46 5.09 2.35 -6.16
N ASP A 47 4.21 2.87 -5.31
CA ASP A 47 4.39 2.88 -3.85
C ASP A 47 4.29 1.48 -3.22
N THR A 48 3.50 0.57 -3.81
CA THR A 48 3.36 -0.81 -3.32
C THR A 48 4.62 -1.62 -3.59
N GLN A 49 5.26 -1.39 -4.75
CA GLN A 49 6.56 -1.97 -5.09
C GLN A 49 7.67 -1.42 -4.20
N THR A 50 7.63 -0.12 -3.88
CA THR A 50 8.57 0.52 -2.96
C THR A 50 8.45 -0.03 -1.54
N TRP A 51 7.22 -0.25 -1.06
CA TRP A 51 6.96 -0.94 0.21
C TRP A 51 7.60 -2.34 0.23
N TYR A 52 7.41 -3.13 -0.83
CA TYR A 52 7.99 -4.47 -0.92
C TYR A 52 9.53 -4.43 -0.84
N GLY A 53 10.16 -3.46 -1.50
CA GLY A 53 11.60 -3.24 -1.42
C GLY A 53 12.13 -2.88 -0.03
N GLY A 54 11.26 -2.36 0.85
CA GLY A 54 11.57 -2.03 2.24
C GLY A 54 11.45 -3.20 3.21
N LEU A 55 10.93 -4.35 2.78
CA LEU A 55 10.82 -5.53 3.63
C LEU A 55 12.21 -6.04 4.04
N LYS A 56 12.34 -6.41 5.32
CA LYS A 56 13.58 -7.00 5.82
C LYS A 56 13.82 -8.33 5.09
N ARG A 57 15.04 -8.52 4.58
CA ARG A 57 15.41 -9.77 3.91
C ARG A 57 15.24 -10.95 4.88
N GLN A 58 14.77 -12.09 4.35
CA GLN A 58 14.63 -13.35 5.10
C GLN A 58 13.64 -13.30 6.28
N THR A 59 12.60 -12.45 6.23
CA THR A 59 11.52 -12.45 7.23
C THR A 59 10.22 -13.08 6.74
N ILE A 60 10.16 -13.48 5.47
CA ILE A 60 8.96 -14.01 4.83
C ILE A 60 9.30 -15.39 4.28
N TYR A 61 8.66 -16.42 4.82
CA TYR A 61 8.88 -17.82 4.50
C TYR A 61 7.67 -18.48 3.83
N SER A 62 6.50 -17.85 3.93
CA SER A 62 5.25 -18.28 3.29
C SER A 62 4.54 -17.13 2.59
N PHE A 63 3.61 -17.46 1.69
CA PHE A 63 2.79 -16.42 1.07
C PHE A 63 1.81 -15.80 2.08
N HIS A 64 1.36 -16.58 3.07
CA HIS A 64 0.51 -16.10 4.15
C HIS A 64 1.19 -15.01 5.01
N GLU A 65 2.47 -15.18 5.33
CA GLU A 65 3.24 -14.13 6.03
C GLU A 65 3.38 -12.88 5.15
N LEU A 66 3.60 -13.06 3.84
CA LEU A 66 3.68 -11.95 2.90
C LEU A 66 2.35 -11.17 2.82
N SER A 67 1.23 -11.87 2.72
CA SER A 67 -0.10 -11.25 2.60
C SER A 67 -0.46 -10.49 3.87
N ASN A 68 -0.16 -11.04 5.05
CA ASN A 68 -0.41 -10.36 6.32
C ASN A 68 0.40 -9.06 6.43
N GLU A 69 1.67 -9.11 6.02
CA GLU A 69 2.52 -7.93 6.09
C GLU A 69 2.16 -6.89 5.04
N PHE A 70 1.67 -7.33 3.88
CA PHE A 70 1.10 -6.45 2.87
C PHE A 70 -0.16 -5.74 3.38
N CYS A 71 -1.10 -6.46 3.98
CA CYS A 71 -2.31 -5.91 4.58
C CYS A 71 -2.00 -4.92 5.72
N SER A 72 -1.09 -5.30 6.62
CA SER A 72 -0.64 -4.47 7.74
C SER A 72 0.07 -3.21 7.25
N GLY A 73 1.11 -3.38 6.42
CA GLY A 73 1.97 -2.31 5.94
C GLY A 73 1.22 -1.33 5.06
N PHE A 74 0.38 -1.81 4.16
CA PHE A 74 -0.35 -0.95 3.24
C PHE A 74 -1.55 -0.26 3.90
N THR A 75 -2.20 -0.86 4.91
CA THR A 75 -3.21 -0.13 5.71
C THR A 75 -2.59 1.07 6.41
N VAL A 76 -1.41 0.88 7.02
CA VAL A 76 -0.64 1.98 7.65
C VAL A 76 -0.19 2.99 6.60
N ASN A 77 0.31 2.54 5.45
CA ASN A 77 0.78 3.43 4.39
C ASN A 77 -0.36 4.24 3.76
N ARG A 78 -1.53 3.62 3.55
CA ARG A 78 -2.75 4.27 3.06
C ARG A 78 -3.31 5.29 4.06
N ARG A 79 -3.22 5.03 5.37
CA ARG A 79 -3.57 6.02 6.41
C ARG A 79 -2.60 7.20 6.38
N LYS A 80 -1.30 6.93 6.36
CA LYS A 80 -0.25 7.97 6.24
C LYS A 80 -0.40 8.80 4.97
N TRP A 81 -0.72 8.17 3.84
CA TRP A 81 -0.92 8.88 2.57
C TRP A 81 -2.18 9.74 2.61
N ARG A 82 -3.32 9.20 3.07
CA ARG A 82 -4.55 10.00 3.26
C ARG A 82 -4.31 11.18 4.20
N HIS A 83 -3.55 10.97 5.27
CA HIS A 83 -3.14 12.02 6.19
C HIS A 83 -2.24 13.07 5.50
N MET A 84 -1.24 12.67 4.72
CA MET A 84 -0.40 13.59 3.94
C MET A 84 -1.19 14.38 2.89
N VAL A 85 -2.09 13.74 2.15
CA VAL A 85 -2.98 14.40 1.18
C VAL A 85 -3.89 15.40 1.90
N HIS A 86 -4.44 15.03 3.05
CA HIS A 86 -5.24 15.92 3.87
C HIS A 86 -4.42 17.13 4.35
N LEU A 87 -3.20 16.91 4.87
CA LEU A 87 -2.29 17.99 5.25
C LEU A 87 -1.96 18.93 4.08
N ASN A 88 -1.65 18.37 2.91
CA ASN A 88 -1.35 19.15 1.70
C ASN A 88 -2.58 19.92 1.18
N SER A 89 -3.80 19.46 1.48
CA SER A 89 -5.04 20.17 1.14
C SER A 89 -5.27 21.42 1.99
N ILE A 90 -4.64 21.50 3.18
CA ILE A 90 -4.76 22.65 4.07
C ILE A 90 -3.86 23.76 3.54
N LYS A 91 -4.48 24.75 2.89
CA LYS A 91 -3.81 25.94 2.39
C LYS A 91 -4.12 27.14 3.29
N GLN A 92 -3.15 28.05 3.39
CA GLN A 92 -3.42 29.38 3.92
C GLN A 92 -4.31 30.12 2.92
N LEU A 93 -5.43 30.65 3.41
CA LEU A 93 -6.35 31.46 2.61
C LEU A 93 -6.01 32.92 2.83
N ASP A 94 -6.06 33.74 1.78
CA ASP A 94 -5.72 35.17 1.83
C ASP A 94 -6.60 35.95 2.83
N SER A 95 -7.81 35.45 3.10
CA SER A 95 -8.77 36.02 4.05
C SER A 95 -8.58 35.57 5.50
N LYS A 96 -7.65 34.65 5.79
CA LYS A 96 -7.43 34.10 7.15
C LYS A 96 -6.05 34.43 7.68
N THR A 97 -5.97 34.61 9.00
CA THR A 97 -4.69 34.85 9.67
C THR A 97 -3.79 33.61 9.60
N ILE A 98 -2.48 33.82 9.68
CA ILE A 98 -1.49 32.74 9.77
C ILE A 98 -1.78 31.83 10.98
N LYS A 99 -2.28 32.42 12.09
CA LYS A 99 -2.64 31.68 13.31
C LYS A 99 -3.76 30.66 13.05
N ASP A 100 -4.78 31.03 12.28
CA ASP A 100 -5.87 30.14 11.88
C ASP A 100 -5.41 29.02 10.93
N TYR A 101 -4.44 29.30 10.07
CA TYR A 101 -3.79 28.27 9.27
C TYR A 101 -3.02 27.28 10.15
N MET A 102 -2.15 27.78 11.02
CA MET A 102 -1.33 26.95 11.90
C MET A 102 -2.17 26.07 12.81
N ASN A 103 -3.26 26.60 13.39
CA ASN A 103 -4.16 25.81 14.21
C ASN A 103 -4.77 24.63 13.44
N ARG A 104 -5.29 24.87 12.23
CA ARG A 104 -5.87 23.81 11.38
C ARG A 104 -4.84 22.79 10.93
N PHE A 105 -3.63 23.23 10.58
CA PHE A 105 -2.55 22.34 10.16
C PHE A 105 -2.08 21.45 11.32
N ILE A 106 -1.88 22.03 12.51
CA ILE A 106 -1.47 21.29 13.71
C ILE A 106 -2.56 20.29 14.14
N GLU A 107 -3.83 20.68 14.07
CA GLU A 107 -4.95 19.81 14.43
C GLU A 107 -5.10 18.63 13.46
N ALA A 108 -4.95 18.88 12.16
CA ALA A 108 -4.91 17.82 11.15
C ALA A 108 -3.68 16.90 11.33
N ALA A 109 -2.51 17.47 11.66
CA ALA A 109 -1.27 16.71 11.84
C ALA A 109 -1.28 15.77 13.05
N ARG A 110 -2.22 15.96 13.98
CA ARG A 110 -2.40 15.10 15.16
C ARG A 110 -3.27 13.86 14.89
N GLN A 111 -3.89 13.74 13.72
CA GLN A 111 -4.84 12.65 13.39
C GLN A 111 -4.17 11.44 12.68
N VAL A 112 -2.90 11.13 13.03
CA VAL A 112 -2.12 9.99 12.47
C VAL A 112 -2.57 8.65 13.05
#